data_AF-A0A395XC23-F1
#
_entry.id   AF-A0A395XC23-F1
#
_cell.length_a   1.000
_cell.length_b   1.000
_cell.length_c   1.000
_cell.angle_alpha   90.00
_cell.angle_beta   90.00
_cell.angle_gamma   90.00
#
_symmetry.space_group_name_H-M   'P 1'
#
loop_
_entity.id
_entity.type
_entity.pdbx_description
1 polymer ?
#
loop_
_entity_poly.entity_id
_entity_poly.type
_entity_poly.pdbx_seq_one_letter_code
_entity_poly.pdbx_strand_id
1 'polypeptide(L)'
;MECARSLGISYKRFMGWRPTDDDAAEWDETERDWMRALRMYEQRVQCPLCGMDVQFCHDEDAVRHTFAGGQVEICFVTELREKAMRRYTESGVVKNPHSQTTKLIARTTE
;
A
#
# COMPACT_ATOMS: atom_id res chain seq x y z
N MET A 1 -7.81 5.61 -21.65
CA MET A 1 -7.43 4.20 -21.89
C MET A 1 -8.53 3.23 -21.53
N GLU A 2 -9.27 3.43 -20.42
CA GLU A 2 -10.41 2.57 -20.05
C GLU A 2 -11.39 2.34 -21.21
N CYS A 3 -11.79 3.39 -21.93
CA CYS A 3 -12.68 3.26 -23.10
C CYS A 3 -12.08 2.43 -24.25
N ALA A 4 -10.77 2.58 -24.54
CA ALA A 4 -10.10 1.78 -25.57
C ALA A 4 -10.05 0.30 -25.16
N ARG A 5 -9.77 0.02 -23.88
CA ARG A 5 -9.81 -1.33 -23.32
C ARG A 5 -11.19 -1.94 -23.35
N SER A 6 -12.24 -1.21 -22.95
CA SER A 6 -13.61 -1.74 -22.96
C SER A 6 -14.09 -2.10 -24.38
N LEU A 7 -13.53 -1.42 -25.38
CA LEU A 7 -13.79 -1.69 -26.80
C LEU A 7 -12.86 -2.78 -27.39
N GLY A 8 -11.86 -3.25 -26.63
CA GLY A 8 -10.91 -4.28 -27.08
C GLY A 8 -9.93 -3.83 -28.16
N ILE A 9 -9.66 -2.51 -28.26
CA ILE A 9 -8.82 -1.92 -29.31
C ILE A 9 -7.61 -1.16 -28.74
N SER A 10 -6.55 -0.99 -29.55
CA SER A 10 -5.40 -0.18 -29.12
C SER A 10 -5.76 1.29 -28.97
N TYR A 11 -4.93 2.04 -28.23
CA TYR A 11 -5.13 3.47 -28.07
C TYR A 11 -4.99 4.20 -29.40
N LYS A 12 -4.07 3.76 -30.26
CA LYS A 12 -3.94 4.26 -31.64
C LYS A 12 -5.24 4.10 -32.42
N ARG A 13 -5.85 2.91 -32.41
CA ARG A 13 -7.11 2.65 -33.11
C ARG A 13 -8.25 3.48 -32.52
N PHE A 14 -8.28 3.64 -31.20
CA PHE A 14 -9.22 4.55 -30.54
C PHE A 14 -9.04 6.00 -30.99
N MET A 15 -7.80 6.44 -31.24
CA MET A 15 -7.45 7.76 -31.77
C MET A 15 -7.61 7.90 -33.30
N GLY A 16 -8.19 6.89 -33.96
CA GLY A 16 -8.52 6.94 -35.40
C GLY A 16 -7.47 6.34 -36.33
N TRP A 17 -6.40 5.74 -35.81
CA TRP A 17 -5.48 4.94 -36.63
C TRP A 17 -6.21 3.74 -37.23
N ARG A 18 -5.87 3.40 -38.47
CA ARG A 18 -6.41 2.24 -39.20
C ARG A 18 -5.25 1.32 -39.59
N PRO A 19 -5.38 0.01 -39.39
CA PRO A 19 -4.35 -0.94 -39.80
C PRO A 19 -4.20 -0.95 -41.32
N THR A 20 -2.97 -1.03 -41.77
CA THR A 20 -2.55 -1.32 -43.14
C THR A 20 -1.81 -2.64 -43.19
N ASP A 21 -1.64 -3.22 -44.37
CA ASP A 21 -0.95 -4.51 -44.53
C ASP A 21 0.55 -4.44 -44.16
N ASP A 22 1.12 -3.23 -44.11
CA ASP A 22 2.52 -2.98 -43.73
C ASP A 22 2.71 -2.83 -42.21
N ASP A 23 1.64 -2.78 -41.42
CA ASP A 23 1.72 -2.62 -39.98
C ASP A 23 2.06 -3.93 -39.27
N ALA A 24 3.24 -4.00 -38.67
CA ALA A 24 3.74 -5.20 -37.99
C ALA A 24 2.88 -5.66 -36.79
N ALA A 25 2.23 -4.73 -36.07
CA ALA A 25 1.32 -5.04 -34.97
C ALA A 25 0.45 -3.83 -34.58
N GLU A 26 -0.82 -4.08 -34.24
CA GLU A 26 -1.75 -3.06 -33.73
C GLU A 26 -1.35 -2.51 -32.34
N TRP A 27 -0.69 -3.34 -31.52
CA TRP A 27 -0.29 -3.02 -30.15
C TRP A 27 1.23 -2.94 -30.06
N ASP A 28 1.75 -1.74 -29.79
CA ASP A 28 3.17 -1.59 -29.46
C ASP A 28 3.47 -1.97 -27.99
N GLU A 29 4.75 -2.02 -27.66
CA GLU A 29 5.21 -2.37 -26.31
C GLU A 29 4.73 -1.36 -25.26
N THR A 30 4.70 -0.08 -25.60
CA THR A 30 4.25 1.00 -24.71
C THR A 30 2.76 0.88 -24.37
N GLU A 31 1.91 0.61 -25.36
CA GLU A 31 0.47 0.39 -25.17
C GLU A 31 0.21 -0.85 -24.31
N ARG A 32 1.01 -1.91 -24.48
CA ARG A 32 0.92 -3.11 -23.62
C ARG A 32 1.30 -2.81 -22.18
N ASP A 33 2.37 -2.05 -21.97
CA ASP A 33 2.80 -1.66 -20.62
C ASP A 33 1.81 -0.75 -19.93
N TRP A 34 1.19 0.18 -20.66
CA TRP A 34 0.11 0.98 -20.12
C TRP A 34 -1.11 0.14 -19.71
N MET A 35 -1.47 -0.87 -20.49
CA MET A 35 -2.56 -1.79 -20.14
C MET A 35 -2.24 -2.63 -18.89
N ARG A 36 -0.97 -3.06 -18.74
CA ARG A 36 -0.50 -3.74 -17.52
C ARG A 36 -0.54 -2.81 -16.31
N ALA A 37 -0.03 -1.59 -16.46
CA ALA A 37 -0.01 -0.59 -15.39
C ALA A 37 -1.42 -0.20 -14.94
N LEU A 38 -2.36 0.00 -15.89
CA LEU A 38 -3.76 0.28 -15.59
C LEU A 38 -4.40 -0.89 -14.82
N ARG A 39 -4.16 -2.13 -15.25
CA ARG A 39 -4.64 -3.32 -14.53
C ARG A 39 -4.07 -3.41 -13.12
N MET A 40 -2.78 -3.13 -12.95
CA MET A 40 -2.15 -3.11 -11.64
C MET A 40 -2.70 -2.01 -10.74
N TYR A 41 -2.99 -0.83 -11.29
CA TYR A 41 -3.58 0.28 -10.57
C TYR A 41 -4.98 -0.09 -10.06
N GLU A 42 -5.84 -0.61 -10.95
CA GLU A 42 -7.21 -1.04 -10.60
C GLU A 42 -7.24 -2.18 -9.58
N GLN A 43 -6.28 -3.10 -9.65
CA GLN A 43 -6.14 -4.19 -8.67
C GLN A 43 -5.61 -3.72 -7.31
N ARG A 44 -5.08 -2.51 -7.21
CA ARG A 44 -4.41 -1.98 -6.01
C ARG A 44 -5.06 -0.70 -5.49
N VAL A 45 -6.33 -0.44 -5.83
CA VAL A 45 -7.04 0.70 -5.27
C VAL A 45 -7.32 0.43 -3.79
N GLN A 46 -6.36 0.80 -2.96
CA GLN A 46 -6.47 0.80 -1.50
C GLN A 46 -7.06 2.14 -1.06
N CYS A 47 -7.96 2.08 -0.08
CA CYS A 47 -8.51 3.25 0.56
C CYS A 47 -7.38 4.02 1.27
N PRO A 48 -7.18 5.32 0.99
CA PRO A 48 -6.09 6.08 1.62
C PRO A 48 -6.31 6.32 3.12
N LEU A 49 -7.53 6.07 3.63
CA LEU A 49 -7.85 6.24 5.05
C LEU A 49 -7.61 4.98 5.87
N CYS A 50 -8.07 3.82 5.38
CA CYS A 50 -8.02 2.56 6.14
C CYS A 50 -7.04 1.53 5.56
N GLY A 51 -6.48 1.76 4.37
CA GLY A 51 -5.56 0.85 3.68
C GLY A 51 -6.21 -0.40 3.10
N MET A 52 -7.51 -0.62 3.28
CA MET A 52 -8.24 -1.77 2.74
C MET A 52 -8.63 -1.58 1.28
N ASP A 53 -8.91 -2.66 0.57
CA ASP A 53 -9.48 -2.61 -0.77
C ASP A 53 -10.77 -1.77 -0.79
N VAL A 54 -10.91 -0.86 -1.77
CA VAL A 54 -12.04 0.08 -1.82
C VAL A 54 -13.38 -0.63 -2.08
N GLN A 55 -13.39 -1.73 -2.86
CA GLN A 55 -14.62 -2.48 -3.09
C GLN A 55 -15.11 -3.12 -1.79
N PHE A 56 -14.19 -3.65 -0.97
CA PHE A 56 -14.53 -4.17 0.35
C PHE A 56 -14.92 -3.06 1.33
N CYS A 57 -14.09 -2.01 1.46
CA CYS A 57 -14.28 -0.96 2.48
C CYS A 57 -15.59 -0.19 2.32
N HIS A 58 -16.09 -0.04 1.09
CA HIS A 58 -17.34 0.68 0.79
C HIS A 58 -18.56 -0.24 0.71
N ASP A 59 -18.40 -1.56 0.86
CA ASP A 59 -19.51 -2.51 0.99
C ASP A 59 -19.90 -2.64 2.46
N GLU A 60 -20.98 -1.98 2.85
CA GLU A 60 -21.44 -1.95 4.24
C GLU A 60 -21.76 -3.36 4.78
N ASP A 61 -22.42 -4.20 4.00
CA ASP A 61 -22.84 -5.54 4.43
C ASP A 61 -21.62 -6.45 4.59
N ALA A 62 -20.68 -6.41 3.64
CA ALA A 62 -19.43 -7.16 3.73
C ALA A 62 -18.61 -6.76 4.96
N VAL A 63 -18.44 -5.45 5.21
CA VAL A 63 -17.72 -4.95 6.39
C VAL A 63 -18.43 -5.36 7.67
N ARG A 64 -19.75 -5.19 7.77
CA ARG A 64 -20.53 -5.60 8.95
C ARG A 64 -20.42 -7.08 9.21
N HIS A 65 -20.46 -7.92 8.18
CA HIS A 65 -20.32 -9.36 8.30
C HIS A 65 -18.91 -9.77 8.73
N THR A 66 -17.87 -9.24 8.08
CA THR A 66 -16.47 -9.58 8.38
C THR A 66 -16.05 -9.16 9.78
N PHE A 67 -16.50 -7.99 10.24
CA PHE A 67 -16.19 -7.49 11.58
C PHE A 67 -17.28 -7.78 12.62
N ALA A 68 -18.28 -8.61 12.29
CA ALA A 68 -19.29 -9.05 13.25
C ALA A 68 -18.61 -9.84 14.38
N GLY A 69 -18.61 -9.28 15.59
CA GLY A 69 -17.92 -9.89 16.73
C GLY A 69 -16.41 -9.68 16.74
N GLY A 70 -15.87 -8.78 15.91
CA GLY A 70 -14.48 -8.37 15.98
C GLY A 70 -14.12 -7.86 17.37
N GLN A 71 -13.05 -8.40 17.95
CA GLN A 71 -12.54 -7.99 19.26
C GLN A 71 -11.40 -6.99 19.08
N VAL A 72 -11.39 -5.95 19.91
CA VAL A 72 -10.25 -5.04 20.00
C VAL A 72 -9.20 -5.71 20.87
N GLU A 73 -8.07 -6.07 20.27
CA GLU A 73 -6.91 -6.57 21.00
C GLU A 73 -5.89 -5.46 21.20
N ILE A 74 -5.39 -5.36 22.43
CA ILE A 74 -4.28 -4.48 22.78
C ILE A 74 -3.08 -5.36 23.13
N CYS A 75 -1.93 -5.07 22.53
CA CYS A 75 -0.68 -5.68 22.95
C CYS A 75 -0.21 -5.06 24.27
N PHE A 76 -0.60 -5.66 25.40
CA PHE A 76 -0.20 -5.23 26.73
C PHE A 76 1.32 -5.22 26.92
N VAL A 77 2.06 -6.07 26.22
CA VAL A 77 3.53 -6.05 26.23
C VAL A 77 4.08 -4.74 25.67
N THR A 78 3.54 -4.27 24.54
CA THR A 78 3.93 -2.98 23.95
C THR A 78 3.55 -1.84 24.88
N GLU A 79 2.33 -1.86 25.44
CA GLU A 79 1.89 -0.85 26.40
C GLU A 79 2.84 -0.75 27.62
N LEU A 80 3.21 -1.89 28.21
CA LEU A 80 4.13 -1.93 29.35
C LEU A 80 5.55 -1.49 28.99
N ARG A 81 6.03 -1.82 27.78
CA ARG A 81 7.32 -1.33 27.26
C ARG A 81 7.33 0.18 27.13
N GLU A 82 6.31 0.78 26.53
CA GLU A 82 6.18 2.23 26.40
C GLU A 82 6.15 2.91 27.77
N LYS A 83 5.40 2.36 28.74
CA LYS A 83 5.38 2.85 30.12
C LYS A 83 6.77 2.78 30.78
N ALA A 84 7.51 1.69 30.57
CA ALA A 84 8.86 1.52 31.11
C ALA A 84 9.87 2.49 30.47
N MET A 85 9.79 2.68 29.15
CA MET A 85 10.62 3.65 28.42
C MET A 85 10.35 5.08 28.88
N ARG A 86 9.08 5.46 29.04
CA ARG A 86 8.70 6.77 29.58
C ARG A 86 9.29 7.00 30.98
N ARG A 87 9.13 6.03 31.89
CA ARG A 87 9.73 6.10 33.24
C ARG A 87 11.26 6.22 33.19
N TYR A 88 11.91 5.49 32.29
CA TYR A 88 13.36 5.57 32.10
C TYR A 88 13.79 6.97 31.65
N THR A 89 13.12 7.54 30.64
CA THR A 89 13.36 8.92 30.16
C THR A 89 13.16 9.95 31.27
N GLU A 90 12.08 9.83 32.04
CA GLU A 90 11.75 10.73 33.15
C GLU A 90 12.71 10.58 34.34
N SER A 91 13.28 9.39 34.56
CA SER A 91 14.13 9.12 35.72
C SER A 91 15.49 9.80 35.66
N GLY A 92 16.00 10.15 34.48
CA GLY A 92 17.33 10.75 34.29
C GLY A 92 18.52 9.90 34.78
N VAL A 93 18.28 8.70 35.30
CA VAL A 93 19.28 7.82 35.92
C VAL A 93 19.53 6.63 35.01
N VAL A 94 20.70 6.59 34.39
CA VAL A 94 21.16 5.46 33.60
C VAL A 94 21.76 4.40 34.53
N LYS A 95 20.95 3.42 34.96
CA LYS A 95 21.47 2.17 35.57
C LYS A 95 21.09 1.00 34.68
N ASN A 96 22.08 0.38 34.04
CA ASN A 96 21.88 -0.66 33.02
C ASN A 96 22.72 -1.92 33.30
N PRO A 97 22.26 -2.82 34.20
CA PRO A 97 23.00 -4.03 34.53
C PRO A 97 22.87 -5.19 33.51
N HIS A 98 21.98 -5.11 32.51
CA HIS A 98 21.80 -6.16 31.48
C HIS A 98 21.57 -5.58 30.05
N SER A 99 22.59 -4.90 29.54
CA SER A 99 22.60 -4.06 28.32
C SER A 99 22.54 -4.79 26.97
N GLN A 100 21.71 -5.83 26.78
CA GLN A 100 21.70 -6.51 25.47
C GLN A 100 21.02 -5.72 24.31
N THR A 101 20.47 -4.53 24.55
CA THR A 101 19.80 -3.72 23.50
C THR A 101 20.23 -2.25 23.43
N THR A 102 21.29 -1.84 24.13
CA THR A 102 21.72 -0.43 24.11
C THR A 102 22.69 -0.18 22.95
N LYS A 103 22.22 0.39 21.84
CA LYS A 103 23.09 0.89 20.76
C LYS A 103 23.25 2.41 20.88
N LEU A 104 24.45 2.86 21.24
CA LEU A 104 24.88 4.25 21.14
C LEU A 104 25.28 4.53 19.69
N ILE A 105 24.63 5.51 19.05
CA ILE A 105 25.09 6.08 17.77
C ILE A 105 25.89 7.34 18.12
N ALA A 106 27.16 7.36 17.73
CA ALA A 106 28.03 8.51 17.94
C ALA A 106 27.55 9.71 17.11
N ARG A 107 27.59 10.91 17.70
CA ARG A 107 27.49 12.15 16.92
C ARG A 107 28.81 12.33 16.17
N THR A 108 28.76 12.24 14.84
CA THR A 108 29.82 12.76 13.98
C THR A 108 29.84 14.28 14.15
N THR A 109 30.88 14.81 14.77
CA THR A 109 31.25 16.22 14.66
C THR A 109 31.73 16.50 13.25
N GLU A 110 31.14 17.52 12.61
CA GLU A 110 31.67 18.15 11.40
C GLU A 110 33.05 18.75 11.63
#